data_AF-A0A7S4KUA6-F1
#
_entry.id   AF-A0A7S4KUA6-F1
#
_cell.length_a   1.000
_cell.length_b   1.000
_cell.length_c   1.000
_cell.angle_alpha   90.00
_cell.angle_beta   90.00
_cell.angle_gamma   90.00
#
_symmetry.space_group_name_H-M   'P 1'
#
loop_
_entity.id
_entity.type
_entity.pdbx_description
1 polymer ?
#
loop_
_entity_poly.entity_id
_entity_poly.type
_entity_poly.pdbx_seq_one_letter_code
_entity_poly.pdbx_strand_id
1 'polypeptide(L)'
;MAQNAASLRQVVEKLKDQKARLDQREQELTEKQANLDAREETLQTKERKLHQLATSFRDRQMELVAKQGQLQALEQDLIMNRGGPGGDLGQLLATLRKLETEHLEMQQTHQKRIAELEKALAASRKEEMEITDTEAKIVVMEKKLGAVAKDRDSVEKLRESNKQTKETILKLEEEIRSYQEEVNSAEIDLEKAETERKNLLLELEELIENNKHLNDELLAAKRECEVQKARSQGGSLGADLSETEKENASLKSEIEDLRNQIKQLRADHQSNEGKLAEQAQTTSPTKETQDTKQATSTSTSSSSSSSQASPSSNPTPSPASSAPTTPAAIVPGGVADDILLQIGKEFKMKWTYKSDEDNFQAQKNEVVILLDPSNEDWYKVRTLLTDDVGYVPSAYLKKIEKKAKQQKSHKEAIAEAAASWKTEPQTQQAAGRGKGAKRGKKK
;
A
#
# COMPACT_ATOMS: atom_id res chain seq x y z
N MET A 1 -2.37 18.99 10.39
CA MET A 1 -3.14 20.21 10.73
C MET A 1 -2.65 21.47 9.99
N ALA A 2 -1.64 22.20 10.49
CA ALA A 2 -1.38 23.60 10.05
C ALA A 2 -1.15 23.81 8.53
N GLN A 3 -0.41 22.93 7.86
CA GLN A 3 -0.18 23.02 6.41
C GLN A 3 -1.48 22.96 5.58
N ASN A 4 -2.46 22.16 6.00
CA ASN A 4 -3.75 22.06 5.29
C ASN A 4 -4.53 23.38 5.40
N ALA A 5 -4.49 24.05 6.56
CA ALA A 5 -5.11 25.36 6.74
C ALA A 5 -4.44 26.46 5.89
N ALA A 6 -3.11 26.41 5.73
CA ALA A 6 -2.39 27.32 4.83
C ALA A 6 -2.74 27.07 3.35
N SER A 7 -2.81 25.80 2.93
CA SER A 7 -3.21 25.41 1.58
C SER A 7 -4.63 25.84 1.24
N LEU A 8 -5.60 25.61 2.15
CA LEU A 8 -6.98 26.06 1.99
C LEU A 8 -7.09 27.58 1.84
N ARG A 9 -6.34 28.37 2.64
CA ARG A 9 -6.29 29.85 2.47
C ARG A 9 -5.78 30.25 1.09
N GLN A 10 -4.75 29.59 0.57
CA GLN A 10 -4.23 29.87 -0.77
C GLN A 10 -5.24 29.52 -1.88
N VAL A 11 -6.03 28.45 -1.71
CA VAL A 11 -7.12 28.11 -2.64
C VAL A 11 -8.25 29.15 -2.58
N VAL A 12 -8.63 29.61 -1.38
CA VAL A 12 -9.67 30.65 -1.21
C VAL A 12 -9.28 31.96 -1.88
N GLU A 13 -8.05 32.46 -1.71
CA GLU A 13 -7.62 33.68 -2.42
C GLU A 13 -7.59 33.49 -3.94
N LYS A 14 -7.09 32.35 -4.44
CA LYS A 14 -7.14 32.03 -5.88
C LYS A 14 -8.57 32.01 -6.44
N LEU A 15 -9.55 31.58 -5.65
CA LEU A 15 -10.97 31.60 -6.04
C LEU A 15 -11.55 33.03 -6.02
N LYS A 16 -11.13 33.91 -5.10
CA LYS A 16 -11.49 35.33 -5.15
C LYS A 16 -10.91 36.02 -6.38
N ASP A 17 -9.62 35.80 -6.67
CA ASP A 17 -8.95 36.33 -7.87
C ASP A 17 -9.66 35.87 -9.16
N GLN A 18 -10.05 34.59 -9.21
CA GLN A 18 -10.82 34.05 -10.33
C GLN A 18 -12.22 34.68 -10.43
N LYS A 19 -12.92 34.89 -9.31
CA LYS A 19 -14.22 35.58 -9.32
C LYS A 19 -14.08 37.03 -9.81
N ALA A 20 -13.16 37.82 -9.25
CA ALA A 20 -12.97 39.21 -9.67
C ALA A 20 -12.68 39.36 -11.18
N ARG A 21 -11.98 38.38 -11.78
CA ARG A 21 -11.73 38.30 -13.23
C ARG A 21 -12.94 37.86 -14.06
N LEU A 22 -13.92 37.19 -13.46
CA LEU A 22 -15.22 36.91 -14.10
C LEU A 22 -16.13 38.14 -14.01
N ASP A 23 -16.26 38.73 -12.82
CA ASP A 23 -17.04 39.95 -12.58
C ASP A 23 -16.58 41.10 -13.53
N GLN A 24 -15.26 41.27 -13.74
CA GLN A 24 -14.72 42.21 -14.74
C GLN A 24 -15.12 41.84 -16.19
N ARG A 25 -15.08 40.56 -16.56
CA ARG A 25 -15.41 40.11 -17.92
C ARG A 25 -16.90 40.27 -18.25
N GLU A 26 -17.77 40.12 -17.26
CA GLU A 26 -19.21 40.37 -17.40
C GLU A 26 -19.50 41.87 -17.65
N GLN A 27 -18.77 42.76 -16.98
CA GLN A 27 -18.79 44.20 -17.27
C GLN A 27 -18.29 44.50 -18.70
N GLU A 28 -17.12 43.97 -19.08
CA GLU A 28 -16.56 44.13 -20.43
C GLU A 28 -17.46 43.58 -21.54
N LEU A 29 -18.27 42.55 -21.29
CA LEU A 29 -19.24 42.01 -22.24
C LEU A 29 -20.48 42.90 -22.35
N THR A 30 -20.94 43.46 -21.22
CA THR A 30 -22.09 44.37 -21.16
C THR A 30 -21.79 45.69 -21.88
N GLU A 31 -20.59 46.25 -21.71
CA GLU A 31 -20.12 47.43 -22.45
C GLU A 31 -20.04 47.14 -23.96
N LYS A 32 -19.55 45.96 -24.36
CA LYS A 32 -19.49 45.56 -25.77
C LYS A 32 -20.88 45.39 -26.38
N GLN A 33 -21.87 44.88 -25.64
CA GLN A 33 -23.24 44.79 -26.11
C GLN A 33 -23.84 46.18 -26.37
N ALA A 34 -23.77 47.09 -25.40
CA ALA A 34 -24.30 48.45 -25.55
C ALA A 34 -23.67 49.22 -26.73
N ASN A 35 -22.40 48.94 -27.04
CA ASN A 35 -21.70 49.50 -28.20
C ASN A 35 -22.15 48.88 -29.54
N LEU A 36 -22.49 47.58 -29.56
CA LEU A 36 -23.13 46.95 -30.72
C LEU A 36 -24.53 47.53 -30.96
N ASP A 37 -25.35 47.66 -29.92
CA ASP A 37 -26.72 48.20 -30.02
C ASP A 37 -26.72 49.63 -30.59
N ALA A 38 -25.85 50.50 -30.07
CA ALA A 38 -25.66 51.87 -30.56
C ALA A 38 -25.12 51.94 -32.01
N ARG A 39 -24.30 50.95 -32.42
CA ARG A 39 -23.83 50.82 -33.80
C ARG A 39 -24.94 50.35 -34.74
N GLU A 40 -25.86 49.51 -34.28
CA GLU A 40 -27.03 49.09 -35.05
C GLU A 40 -28.00 50.27 -35.27
N GLU A 41 -28.34 51.04 -34.23
CA GLU A 41 -29.20 52.24 -34.37
C GLU A 41 -28.58 53.25 -35.36
N THR A 42 -27.25 53.41 -35.31
CA THR A 42 -26.49 54.23 -36.26
C THR A 42 -26.58 53.69 -37.70
N LEU A 43 -26.61 52.37 -37.89
CA LEU A 43 -26.75 51.71 -39.19
C LEU A 43 -28.16 51.90 -39.73
N GLN A 44 -29.20 51.56 -38.96
CA GLN A 44 -30.61 51.79 -39.33
C GLN A 44 -30.87 53.27 -39.69
N THR A 45 -30.24 54.20 -38.98
CA THR A 45 -30.34 55.65 -39.27
C THR A 45 -29.70 56.04 -40.61
N LYS A 46 -28.65 55.33 -41.05
CA LYS A 46 -28.07 55.51 -42.40
C LYS A 46 -28.98 54.92 -43.48
N GLU A 47 -29.58 53.74 -43.24
CA GLU A 47 -30.50 53.10 -44.18
C GLU A 47 -31.74 53.95 -44.44
N ARG A 48 -32.37 54.49 -43.40
CA ARG A 48 -33.52 55.42 -43.53
C ARG A 48 -33.16 56.62 -44.41
N LYS A 49 -31.96 57.21 -44.25
CA LYS A 49 -31.46 58.31 -45.08
C LYS A 49 -31.16 57.90 -46.52
N LEU A 50 -30.62 56.71 -46.74
CA LEU A 50 -30.38 56.15 -48.07
C LEU A 50 -31.70 55.90 -48.80
N HIS A 51 -32.72 55.37 -48.12
CA HIS A 51 -34.05 55.16 -48.67
C HIS A 51 -34.75 56.49 -49.03
N GLN A 52 -34.68 57.50 -48.15
CA GLN A 52 -35.15 58.86 -48.45
C GLN A 52 -34.48 59.45 -49.69
N LEU A 53 -33.15 59.29 -49.82
CA LEU A 53 -32.40 59.77 -50.98
C LEU A 53 -32.84 59.02 -52.26
N ALA A 54 -33.02 57.70 -52.20
CA ALA A 54 -33.47 56.89 -53.33
C ALA A 54 -34.87 57.28 -53.82
N THR A 55 -35.80 57.60 -52.91
CA THR A 55 -37.13 58.14 -53.27
C THR A 55 -36.98 59.49 -53.95
N SER A 56 -36.26 60.45 -53.36
CA SER A 56 -36.06 61.78 -53.96
C SER A 56 -35.38 61.76 -55.34
N PHE A 57 -34.56 60.73 -55.61
CA PHE A 57 -33.97 60.50 -56.93
C PHE A 57 -34.99 59.98 -57.93
N ARG A 58 -35.84 59.02 -57.55
CA ARG A 58 -36.97 58.54 -58.37
C ARG A 58 -37.93 59.67 -58.72
N ASP A 59 -38.26 60.52 -57.74
CA ASP A 59 -39.16 61.66 -57.94
C ASP A 59 -38.59 62.64 -58.97
N ARG A 60 -37.28 62.94 -58.90
CA ARG A 60 -36.57 63.74 -59.91
C ARG A 60 -36.51 63.08 -61.29
N GLN A 61 -36.39 61.76 -61.38
CA GLN A 61 -36.48 61.06 -62.68
C GLN A 61 -37.87 61.21 -63.29
N MET A 62 -38.94 61.10 -62.49
CA MET A 62 -40.32 61.36 -62.96
C MET A 62 -40.52 62.82 -63.38
N GLU A 63 -39.96 63.78 -62.65
CA GLU A 63 -39.98 65.20 -63.00
C GLU A 63 -39.27 65.49 -64.33
N LEU A 64 -38.11 64.87 -64.57
CA LEU A 64 -37.36 65.01 -65.82
C LEU A 64 -38.12 64.41 -67.02
N VAL A 65 -38.72 63.22 -66.85
CA VAL A 65 -39.57 62.60 -67.90
C VAL A 65 -40.77 63.48 -68.23
N ALA A 66 -41.43 64.07 -67.22
CA ALA A 66 -42.54 65.01 -67.44
C ALA A 66 -42.10 66.26 -68.21
N LYS A 67 -40.95 66.86 -67.86
CA LYS A 67 -40.39 68.02 -68.58
C LYS A 67 -39.96 67.67 -70.01
N GLN A 68 -39.46 66.47 -70.26
CA GLN A 68 -39.14 66.00 -71.60
C GLN A 68 -40.38 65.90 -72.48
N GLY A 69 -41.50 65.40 -71.94
CA GLY A 69 -42.79 65.40 -72.64
C GLY A 69 -43.34 66.81 -72.93
N GLN A 70 -43.16 67.75 -72.00
CA GLN A 70 -43.52 69.17 -72.20
C GLN A 70 -42.70 69.83 -73.32
N LEU A 71 -41.39 69.54 -73.38
CA LEU A 71 -40.51 70.03 -74.45
C LEU A 71 -40.93 69.47 -75.83
N GLN A 72 -41.26 68.19 -75.92
CA GLN A 72 -41.77 67.57 -77.15
C GLN A 72 -43.10 68.17 -77.62
N ALA A 73 -44.00 68.54 -76.69
CA ALA A 73 -45.24 69.22 -77.03
C ALA A 73 -45.00 70.64 -77.58
N LEU A 74 -44.08 71.39 -76.96
CA LEU A 74 -43.66 72.72 -77.45
C LEU A 74 -42.94 72.65 -78.80
N GLU A 75 -42.14 71.61 -79.04
CA GLU A 75 -41.48 71.38 -80.33
C GLU A 75 -42.51 71.11 -81.44
N GLN A 76 -43.53 70.29 -81.18
CA GLN A 76 -44.63 70.07 -82.12
C GLN A 76 -45.44 71.34 -82.39
N ASP A 77 -45.75 72.15 -81.38
CA ASP A 77 -46.47 73.42 -81.55
C ASP A 77 -45.63 74.46 -82.35
N LEU A 78 -44.32 74.51 -82.13
CA LEU A 78 -43.37 75.31 -82.92
C LEU A 78 -43.27 74.85 -84.38
N ILE A 79 -43.44 73.57 -84.66
CA ILE A 79 -43.51 73.02 -86.03
C ILE A 79 -44.84 73.42 -86.69
N MET A 80 -45.96 73.37 -85.96
CA MET A 80 -47.29 73.71 -86.48
C MET A 80 -47.47 75.21 -86.73
N ASN A 81 -46.95 76.07 -85.84
CA ASN A 81 -47.09 77.53 -85.94
C ASN A 81 -46.05 78.23 -86.83
N ARG A 82 -45.29 77.49 -87.65
CA ARG A 82 -44.12 78.00 -88.40
C ARG A 82 -44.47 78.78 -89.68
N GLY A 83 -45.42 79.70 -89.59
CA GLY A 83 -45.91 80.55 -90.70
C GLY A 83 -45.47 82.03 -90.68
N GLY A 84 -44.74 82.48 -89.66
CA GLY A 84 -44.33 83.88 -89.48
C GLY A 84 -42.83 84.15 -89.77
N PRO A 85 -42.47 85.10 -90.65
CA PRO A 85 -41.07 85.39 -90.96
C PRO A 85 -40.45 86.48 -90.07
N GLY A 86 -39.20 86.27 -89.63
CA GLY A 86 -38.27 87.35 -89.23
C GLY A 86 -38.38 87.86 -87.79
N GLY A 87 -37.58 87.27 -86.89
CA GLY A 87 -37.34 87.85 -85.56
C GLY A 87 -36.48 86.97 -84.66
N ASP A 88 -36.99 85.80 -84.29
CA ASP A 88 -36.60 85.14 -83.03
C ASP A 88 -35.52 84.04 -83.13
N LEU A 89 -35.08 83.71 -84.35
CA LEU A 89 -34.11 82.62 -84.60
C LEU A 89 -32.78 82.82 -83.84
N GLY A 90 -32.36 84.07 -83.61
CA GLY A 90 -31.17 84.39 -82.83
C GLY A 90 -31.31 84.06 -81.34
N GLN A 91 -32.49 84.25 -80.76
CA GLN A 91 -32.76 83.86 -79.36
C GLN A 91 -32.83 82.34 -79.24
N LEU A 92 -33.51 81.68 -80.19
CA LEU A 92 -33.62 80.22 -80.24
C LEU A 92 -32.26 79.51 -80.34
N LEU A 93 -31.31 80.07 -81.11
CA LEU A 93 -29.94 79.54 -81.18
C LEU A 93 -29.11 79.83 -79.92
N ALA A 94 -29.42 80.90 -79.19
CA ALA A 94 -28.77 81.20 -77.90
C ALA A 94 -29.30 80.30 -76.77
N THR A 95 -30.61 80.02 -76.73
CA THR A 95 -31.19 79.09 -75.76
C THR A 95 -30.77 77.65 -76.05
N LEU A 96 -30.70 77.23 -77.31
CA LEU A 96 -30.19 75.90 -77.68
C LEU A 96 -28.77 75.67 -77.15
N ARG A 97 -27.84 76.59 -77.41
CA ARG A 97 -26.45 76.50 -76.91
C ARG A 97 -26.36 76.48 -75.39
N LYS A 98 -27.20 77.25 -74.69
CA LYS A 98 -27.27 77.22 -73.22
C LYS A 98 -27.72 75.84 -72.72
N LEU A 99 -28.70 75.23 -73.38
CA LEU A 99 -29.24 73.92 -73.06
C LEU A 99 -28.24 72.78 -73.39
N GLU A 100 -27.45 72.92 -74.47
CA GLU A 100 -26.30 72.06 -74.78
C GLU A 100 -25.23 72.13 -73.66
N THR A 101 -24.88 73.32 -73.17
CA THR A 101 -23.93 73.47 -72.05
C THR A 101 -24.46 72.91 -70.74
N GLU A 102 -25.73 73.15 -70.41
CA GLU A 102 -26.38 72.60 -69.20
C GLU A 102 -26.47 71.07 -69.25
N HIS A 103 -26.75 70.49 -70.42
CA HIS A 103 -26.72 69.04 -70.63
C HIS A 103 -25.30 68.47 -70.45
N LEU A 104 -24.27 69.15 -70.97
CA LEU A 104 -22.88 68.70 -70.82
C LEU A 104 -22.41 68.78 -69.35
N GLU A 105 -22.72 69.84 -68.63
CA GLU A 105 -22.43 69.97 -67.19
C GLU A 105 -23.19 68.90 -66.37
N MET A 106 -24.45 68.62 -66.71
CA MET A 106 -25.22 67.54 -66.10
C MET A 106 -24.59 66.17 -66.38
N GLN A 107 -24.14 65.92 -67.61
CA GLN A 107 -23.49 64.66 -67.99
C GLN A 107 -22.15 64.47 -67.24
N GLN A 108 -21.32 65.51 -67.12
CA GLN A 108 -20.09 65.48 -66.32
C GLN A 108 -20.40 65.25 -64.83
N THR A 109 -21.45 65.89 -64.31
CA THR A 109 -21.90 65.70 -62.92
C THR A 109 -22.36 64.26 -62.67
N HIS A 110 -23.10 63.66 -63.60
CA HIS A 110 -23.50 62.26 -63.54
C HIS A 110 -22.31 61.30 -63.63
N GLN A 111 -21.35 61.53 -64.55
CA GLN A 111 -20.12 60.72 -64.64
C GLN A 111 -19.29 60.78 -63.35
N LYS A 112 -19.10 61.98 -62.78
CA LYS A 112 -18.44 62.15 -61.48
C LYS A 112 -19.18 61.38 -60.38
N ARG A 113 -20.51 61.45 -60.36
CA ARG A 113 -21.32 60.76 -59.35
C ARG A 113 -21.28 59.23 -59.49
N ILE A 114 -21.20 58.71 -60.71
CA ILE A 114 -20.98 57.28 -60.97
C ILE A 114 -19.62 56.85 -60.40
N ALA A 115 -18.53 57.57 -60.70
CA ALA A 115 -17.21 57.26 -60.16
C ALA A 115 -17.13 57.34 -58.62
N GLU A 116 -17.87 58.27 -57.99
CA GLU A 116 -18.03 58.33 -56.53
C GLU A 116 -18.75 57.08 -55.98
N LEU A 117 -19.81 56.62 -56.64
CA LEU A 117 -20.59 55.44 -56.25
C LEU A 117 -19.81 54.13 -56.46
N GLU A 118 -19.08 53.99 -57.57
CA GLU A 118 -18.20 52.85 -57.84
C GLU A 118 -17.08 52.75 -56.79
N LYS A 119 -16.47 53.89 -56.42
CA LYS A 119 -15.48 53.94 -55.34
C LYS A 119 -16.07 53.56 -53.98
N ALA A 120 -17.29 54.00 -53.68
CA ALA A 120 -17.98 53.62 -52.44
C ALA A 120 -18.35 52.12 -52.42
N LEU A 121 -18.78 51.56 -53.55
CA LEU A 121 -19.12 50.15 -53.69
C LEU A 121 -17.87 49.25 -53.58
N ALA A 122 -16.74 49.69 -54.16
CA ALA A 122 -15.44 49.03 -53.99
C ALA A 122 -14.95 49.04 -52.52
N ALA A 123 -15.18 50.14 -51.79
CA ALA A 123 -14.89 50.19 -50.35
C ALA A 123 -15.81 49.24 -49.56
N SER A 124 -17.12 49.25 -49.84
CA SER A 124 -18.09 48.36 -49.18
C SER A 124 -17.75 46.88 -49.37
N ARG A 125 -17.32 46.46 -50.57
CA ARG A 125 -16.87 45.08 -50.84
C ARG A 125 -15.60 44.69 -50.08
N LYS A 126 -14.75 45.66 -49.73
CA LYS A 126 -13.57 45.43 -48.89
C LYS A 126 -13.96 45.25 -47.43
N GLU A 127 -14.89 46.06 -46.93
CA GLU A 127 -15.47 45.90 -45.57
C GLU A 127 -16.22 44.56 -45.44
N GLU A 128 -17.00 44.17 -46.45
CA GLU A 128 -17.67 42.86 -46.55
C GLU A 128 -16.67 41.69 -46.49
N MET A 129 -15.57 41.77 -47.24
CA MET A 129 -14.50 40.75 -47.21
C MET A 129 -13.84 40.66 -45.83
N GLU A 130 -13.55 41.79 -45.18
CA GLU A 130 -13.00 41.82 -43.81
C GLU A 130 -13.98 41.24 -42.78
N ILE A 131 -15.29 41.46 -42.94
CA ILE A 131 -16.33 40.83 -42.10
C ILE A 131 -16.27 39.30 -42.25
N THR A 132 -16.28 38.75 -43.48
CA THR A 132 -16.26 37.29 -43.69
C THR A 132 -15.01 36.59 -43.11
N ASP A 133 -13.86 37.25 -43.11
CA ASP A 133 -12.64 36.76 -42.43
C ASP A 133 -12.77 36.79 -40.90
N THR A 134 -13.46 37.79 -40.32
CA THR A 134 -13.79 37.78 -38.89
C THR A 134 -14.81 36.70 -38.51
N GLU A 135 -15.83 36.45 -39.34
CA GLU A 135 -16.81 35.37 -39.15
C GLU A 135 -16.14 33.99 -39.18
N ALA A 136 -15.26 33.76 -40.17
CA ALA A 136 -14.46 32.52 -40.25
C ALA A 136 -13.61 32.31 -38.99
N LYS A 137 -13.05 33.39 -38.41
CA LYS A 137 -12.30 33.34 -37.14
C LYS A 137 -13.20 33.05 -35.94
N ILE A 138 -14.43 33.58 -35.90
CA ILE A 138 -15.42 33.28 -34.86
C ILE A 138 -15.77 31.79 -34.86
N VAL A 139 -16.12 31.21 -36.01
CA VAL A 139 -16.43 29.76 -36.13
C VAL A 139 -15.26 28.87 -35.68
N VAL A 140 -14.02 29.28 -35.95
CA VAL A 140 -12.82 28.57 -35.46
C VAL A 140 -12.65 28.71 -33.93
N MET A 141 -13.05 29.83 -33.32
CA MET A 141 -13.05 30.00 -31.86
C MET A 141 -14.16 29.22 -31.17
N GLU A 142 -15.38 29.22 -31.72
CA GLU A 142 -16.51 28.41 -31.23
C GLU A 142 -16.16 26.92 -31.21
N LYS A 143 -15.56 26.41 -32.30
CA LYS A 143 -15.09 25.02 -32.38
C LYS A 143 -14.04 24.68 -31.32
N LYS A 144 -13.20 25.64 -30.92
CA LYS A 144 -12.23 25.49 -29.81
C LYS A 144 -12.92 25.52 -28.45
N LEU A 145 -13.88 26.42 -28.24
CA LEU A 145 -14.67 26.49 -27.00
C LEU A 145 -15.47 25.19 -26.78
N GLY A 146 -16.05 24.63 -27.84
CA GLY A 146 -16.75 23.33 -27.80
C GLY A 146 -15.83 22.12 -27.50
N ALA A 147 -14.52 22.23 -27.73
CA ALA A 147 -13.54 21.25 -27.27
C ALA A 147 -13.24 21.43 -25.77
N VAL A 148 -12.96 22.66 -25.33
CA VAL A 148 -12.70 23.01 -23.92
C VAL A 148 -13.88 22.65 -23.01
N ALA A 149 -15.12 22.72 -23.51
CA ALA A 149 -16.30 22.23 -22.78
C ALA A 149 -16.24 20.72 -22.49
N LYS A 150 -15.85 19.90 -23.47
CA LYS A 150 -15.71 18.43 -23.30
C LYS A 150 -14.56 18.07 -22.37
N ASP A 151 -13.47 18.85 -22.41
CA ASP A 151 -12.36 18.69 -21.48
C ASP A 151 -12.80 19.03 -20.04
N ARG A 152 -13.62 20.08 -19.86
CA ARG A 152 -14.22 20.44 -18.56
C ARG A 152 -15.09 19.31 -17.99
N ASP A 153 -15.99 18.74 -18.79
CA ASP A 153 -16.84 17.63 -18.36
C ASP A 153 -16.02 16.38 -17.98
N SER A 154 -14.90 16.16 -18.68
CA SER A 154 -13.98 15.06 -18.40
C SER A 154 -13.18 15.29 -17.10
N VAL A 155 -12.76 16.54 -16.84
CA VAL A 155 -12.17 16.94 -15.55
C VAL A 155 -13.16 16.80 -14.40
N GLU A 156 -14.45 17.09 -14.60
CA GLU A 156 -15.45 16.94 -13.52
C GLU A 156 -15.72 15.47 -13.18
N LYS A 157 -15.78 14.58 -14.18
CA LYS A 157 -15.83 13.12 -13.96
C LYS A 157 -14.60 12.62 -13.19
N LEU A 158 -13.42 13.13 -13.51
CA LEU A 158 -12.19 12.81 -12.78
C LEU A 158 -12.19 13.36 -11.34
N ARG A 159 -12.85 14.50 -11.07
CA ARG A 159 -13.03 15.05 -9.72
C ARG A 159 -13.92 14.16 -8.86
N GLU A 160 -15.08 13.76 -9.37
CA GLU A 160 -16.01 12.91 -8.62
C GLU A 160 -15.42 11.50 -8.39
N SER A 161 -14.72 10.94 -9.38
CA SER A 161 -13.94 9.71 -9.20
C SER A 161 -12.85 9.85 -8.11
N ASN A 162 -12.07 10.94 -8.11
CA ASN A 162 -11.08 11.21 -7.06
C ASN A 162 -11.72 11.43 -5.67
N LYS A 163 -12.96 11.93 -5.60
CA LYS A 163 -13.72 12.06 -4.36
C LYS A 163 -14.13 10.69 -3.84
N GLN A 164 -14.71 9.83 -4.69
CA GLN A 164 -15.04 8.45 -4.34
C GLN A 164 -13.81 7.66 -3.87
N THR A 165 -12.66 7.79 -4.54
CA THR A 165 -11.40 7.15 -4.10
C THR A 165 -10.96 7.61 -2.70
N LYS A 166 -11.14 8.89 -2.36
CA LYS A 166 -10.83 9.40 -1.00
C LYS A 166 -11.81 8.87 0.04
N GLU A 167 -13.09 8.77 -0.28
CA GLU A 167 -14.11 8.17 0.59
C GLU A 167 -13.83 6.67 0.84
N THR A 168 -13.32 5.93 -0.14
CA THR A 168 -12.86 4.54 0.07
C THR A 168 -11.58 4.45 0.88
N ILE A 169 -10.62 5.37 0.70
CA ILE A 169 -9.39 5.40 1.51
C ILE A 169 -9.71 5.67 2.99
N LEU A 170 -10.58 6.65 3.28
CA LEU A 170 -10.97 6.98 4.66
C LEU A 170 -11.64 5.80 5.39
N LYS A 171 -12.45 4.99 4.67
CA LYS A 171 -13.04 3.76 5.24
C LYS A 171 -11.99 2.70 5.55
N LEU A 172 -11.03 2.50 4.66
CA LEU A 172 -9.91 1.57 4.90
C LEU A 172 -9.00 2.06 6.05
N GLU A 173 -8.79 3.38 6.20
CA GLU A 173 -8.05 3.97 7.34
C GLU A 173 -8.80 3.84 8.68
N GLU A 174 -10.12 3.69 8.67
CA GLU A 174 -10.96 3.43 9.84
C GLU A 174 -10.97 1.92 10.18
N GLU A 175 -11.11 1.06 9.18
CA GLU A 175 -11.03 -0.41 9.29
C GLU A 175 -9.66 -0.88 9.80
N ILE A 176 -8.56 -0.35 9.25
CA ILE A 176 -7.19 -0.62 9.72
C ILE A 176 -7.02 -0.20 11.19
N ARG A 177 -7.65 0.89 11.63
CA ARG A 177 -7.58 1.33 13.03
C ARG A 177 -8.36 0.37 13.94
N SER A 178 -9.54 -0.08 13.52
CA SER A 178 -10.32 -1.07 14.26
C SER A 178 -9.53 -2.37 14.48
N TYR A 179 -8.83 -2.86 13.45
CA TYR A 179 -7.96 -4.04 13.58
C TYR A 179 -6.72 -3.79 14.47
N GLN A 180 -6.16 -2.58 14.47
CA GLN A 180 -5.09 -2.21 15.40
C GLN A 180 -5.58 -2.17 16.86
N GLU A 181 -6.79 -1.66 17.11
CA GLU A 181 -7.40 -1.66 18.44
C GLU A 181 -7.72 -3.09 18.92
N GLU A 182 -8.19 -3.97 18.03
CA GLU A 182 -8.40 -5.41 18.31
C GLU A 182 -7.10 -6.15 18.63
N VAL A 183 -6.03 -5.96 17.83
CA VAL A 183 -4.71 -6.56 18.08
C VAL A 183 -4.12 -6.07 19.41
N ASN A 184 -4.18 -4.78 19.71
CA ASN A 184 -3.71 -4.23 20.98
C ASN A 184 -4.46 -4.84 22.18
N SER A 185 -5.76 -5.11 22.05
CA SER A 185 -6.54 -5.82 23.10
C SER A 185 -6.07 -7.26 23.27
N ALA A 186 -5.85 -7.98 22.17
CA ALA A 186 -5.37 -9.36 22.20
C ALA A 186 -3.94 -9.49 22.77
N GLU A 187 -3.07 -8.50 22.55
CA GLU A 187 -1.74 -8.45 23.18
C GLU A 187 -1.82 -8.27 24.71
N ILE A 188 -2.75 -7.44 25.19
CA ILE A 188 -2.99 -7.25 26.64
C ILE A 188 -3.56 -8.52 27.28
N ASP A 189 -4.52 -9.19 26.64
CA ASP A 189 -5.07 -10.46 27.13
C ASP A 189 -4.02 -11.58 27.12
N LEU A 190 -3.10 -11.59 26.14
CA LEU A 190 -1.97 -12.52 26.08
C LEU A 190 -0.94 -12.25 27.20
N GLU A 191 -0.57 -11.00 27.45
CA GLU A 191 0.32 -10.64 28.57
C GLU A 191 -0.29 -11.07 29.91
N LYS A 192 -1.60 -10.81 30.10
CA LYS A 192 -2.34 -11.26 31.28
C LYS A 192 -2.29 -12.79 31.43
N ALA A 193 -2.60 -13.54 30.38
CA ALA A 193 -2.54 -15.00 30.39
C ALA A 193 -1.11 -15.53 30.67
N GLU A 194 -0.06 -14.85 30.18
CA GLU A 194 1.31 -15.17 30.55
C GLU A 194 1.61 -14.94 32.04
N THR A 195 1.10 -13.86 32.65
CA THR A 195 1.28 -13.62 34.10
C THR A 195 0.54 -14.66 34.94
N GLU A 196 -0.68 -15.04 34.56
CA GLU A 196 -1.44 -16.11 35.20
C GLU A 196 -0.68 -17.45 35.09
N ARG A 197 -0.12 -17.78 33.91
CA ARG A 197 0.73 -18.98 33.74
C ARG A 197 2.00 -18.94 34.60
N LYS A 198 2.66 -17.78 34.73
CA LYS A 198 3.85 -17.60 35.57
C LYS A 198 3.52 -17.83 37.05
N ASN A 199 2.37 -17.33 37.53
CA ASN A 199 1.91 -17.54 38.89
C ASN A 199 1.59 -19.02 39.18
N LEU A 200 0.87 -19.70 38.29
CA LEU A 200 0.54 -21.13 38.42
C LEU A 200 1.78 -22.03 38.42
N LEU A 201 2.86 -21.64 37.72
CA LEU A 201 4.13 -22.38 37.76
C LEU A 201 4.83 -22.25 39.12
N LEU A 202 4.77 -21.09 39.77
CA LEU A 202 5.30 -20.89 41.13
C LEU A 202 4.49 -21.68 42.17
N GLU A 203 3.16 -21.71 42.06
CA GLU A 203 2.29 -22.52 42.91
C GLU A 203 2.58 -24.02 42.77
N LEU A 204 2.81 -24.50 41.54
CA LEU A 204 3.25 -25.88 41.29
C LEU A 204 4.63 -26.19 41.88
N GLU A 205 5.59 -25.25 41.82
CA GLU A 205 6.92 -25.43 42.41
C GLU A 205 6.87 -25.50 43.95
N GLU A 206 6.06 -24.65 44.59
CA GLU A 206 5.77 -24.72 46.03
C GLU A 206 5.10 -26.04 46.42
N LEU A 207 4.11 -26.51 45.65
CA LEU A 207 3.46 -27.81 45.88
C LEU A 207 4.42 -28.99 45.71
N ILE A 208 5.38 -28.93 44.78
CA ILE A 208 6.40 -29.97 44.59
C ILE A 208 7.33 -30.03 45.81
N GLU A 209 7.83 -28.90 46.29
CA GLU A 209 8.75 -28.87 47.44
C GLU A 209 8.03 -29.27 48.74
N ASN A 210 6.76 -28.89 48.92
CA ASN A 210 5.92 -29.36 50.03
C ASN A 210 5.68 -30.88 50.00
N ASN A 211 5.41 -31.46 48.82
CA ASN A 211 5.29 -32.93 48.69
C ASN A 211 6.62 -33.64 48.97
N LYS A 212 7.75 -33.06 48.58
CA LYS A 212 9.10 -33.55 48.88
C LYS A 212 9.38 -33.54 50.38
N HIS A 213 9.08 -32.45 51.09
CA HIS A 213 9.16 -32.38 52.56
C HIS A 213 8.30 -33.47 53.22
N LEU A 214 7.03 -33.60 52.84
CA LEU A 214 6.11 -34.62 53.39
C LEU A 214 6.61 -36.05 53.14
N ASN A 215 7.24 -36.32 51.99
CA ASN A 215 7.82 -37.63 51.69
C ASN A 215 9.08 -37.91 52.53
N ASP A 216 9.94 -36.91 52.75
CA ASP A 216 11.11 -37.04 53.63
C ASP A 216 10.69 -37.21 55.10
N GLU A 217 9.63 -36.53 55.55
CA GLU A 217 9.03 -36.69 56.87
C GLU A 217 8.41 -38.09 57.05
N LEU A 218 7.65 -38.59 56.07
CA LEU A 218 7.12 -39.95 56.04
C LEU A 218 8.25 -40.99 56.14
N LEU A 219 9.36 -40.75 55.42
CA LEU A 219 10.51 -41.64 55.39
C LEU A 219 11.31 -41.59 56.71
N ALA A 220 11.37 -40.44 57.38
CA ALA A 220 11.89 -40.30 58.74
C ALA A 220 11.01 -41.03 59.77
N ALA A 221 9.70 -40.82 59.75
CA ALA A 221 8.75 -41.50 60.63
C ALA A 221 8.76 -43.02 60.45
N LYS A 222 8.91 -43.51 59.20
CA LYS A 222 9.09 -44.94 58.91
C LYS A 222 10.38 -45.49 59.54
N ARG A 223 11.51 -44.78 59.39
CA ARG A 223 12.78 -45.16 60.04
C ARG A 223 12.66 -45.16 61.56
N GLU A 224 11.94 -44.20 62.16
CA GLU A 224 11.72 -44.20 63.60
C GLU A 224 10.88 -45.41 64.04
N CYS A 225 9.80 -45.74 63.34
CA CYS A 225 9.00 -46.94 63.60
C CYS A 225 9.83 -48.23 63.51
N GLU A 226 10.70 -48.34 62.50
CA GLU A 226 11.65 -49.47 62.36
C GLU A 226 12.66 -49.52 63.54
N VAL A 227 13.16 -48.37 64.01
CA VAL A 227 14.03 -48.27 65.21
C VAL A 227 13.27 -48.61 66.49
N GLN A 228 12.03 -48.17 66.67
CA GLN A 228 11.20 -48.50 67.82
C GLN A 228 10.89 -50.01 67.86
N LYS A 229 10.61 -50.63 66.71
CA LYS A 229 10.45 -52.08 66.57
C LYS A 229 11.74 -52.85 66.88
N ALA A 230 12.89 -52.37 66.41
CA ALA A 230 14.18 -52.96 66.75
C ALA A 230 14.49 -52.85 68.26
N ARG A 231 14.11 -51.72 68.90
CA ARG A 231 14.24 -51.54 70.35
C ARG A 231 13.34 -52.48 71.15
N SER A 232 12.09 -52.71 70.76
CA SER A 232 11.20 -53.64 71.47
C SER A 232 11.63 -55.10 71.30
N GLN A 233 12.10 -55.50 70.11
CA GLN A 233 12.69 -56.82 69.89
C GLN A 233 14.00 -56.99 70.69
N GLY A 234 14.87 -55.99 70.73
CA GLY A 234 16.07 -55.98 71.57
C GLY A 234 15.76 -56.01 73.07
N GLY A 235 14.65 -55.39 73.50
CA GLY A 235 14.15 -55.45 74.86
C GLY A 235 13.69 -56.86 75.27
N SER A 236 13.01 -57.59 74.37
CA SER A 236 12.69 -59.01 74.58
C SER A 236 13.98 -59.83 74.73
N LEU A 237 14.88 -59.74 73.75
CA LEU A 237 16.14 -60.49 73.76
C LEU A 237 17.02 -60.17 74.98
N GLY A 238 16.98 -58.94 75.50
CA GLY A 238 17.65 -58.56 76.75
C GLY A 238 17.01 -59.15 78.02
N ALA A 239 15.68 -59.33 78.03
CA ALA A 239 14.99 -60.05 79.09
C ALA A 239 15.30 -61.55 79.05
N ASP A 240 15.23 -62.14 77.85
CA ASP A 240 15.59 -63.55 77.59
C ASP A 240 17.05 -63.83 78.01
N LEU A 241 17.97 -62.91 77.69
CA LEU A 241 19.37 -63.00 78.12
C LEU A 241 19.49 -62.93 79.65
N SER A 242 18.80 -61.99 80.31
CA SER A 242 18.84 -61.87 81.78
C SER A 242 18.22 -63.09 82.49
N GLU A 243 17.25 -63.77 81.88
CA GLU A 243 16.70 -65.02 82.39
C GLU A 243 17.71 -66.17 82.25
N THR A 244 18.34 -66.34 81.09
CA THR A 244 19.40 -67.35 80.90
C THR A 244 20.69 -67.06 81.70
N GLU A 245 20.96 -65.80 82.07
CA GLU A 245 22.02 -65.43 83.03
C GLU A 245 21.68 -65.88 84.46
N LYS A 246 20.42 -65.71 84.90
CA LYS A 246 19.95 -66.22 86.20
C LYS A 246 19.96 -67.74 86.25
N GLU A 247 19.52 -68.40 85.17
CA GLU A 247 19.58 -69.85 85.03
C GLU A 247 21.03 -70.34 85.08
N ASN A 248 21.97 -69.67 84.39
CA ASN A 248 23.41 -69.93 84.51
C ASN A 248 23.94 -69.73 85.94
N ALA A 249 23.47 -68.74 86.68
CA ALA A 249 23.86 -68.51 88.07
C ALA A 249 23.33 -69.64 88.98
N SER A 250 22.09 -70.08 88.77
CA SER A 250 21.48 -71.21 89.47
C SER A 250 22.23 -72.52 89.19
N LEU A 251 22.48 -72.83 87.92
CA LEU A 251 23.25 -74.01 87.49
C LEU A 251 24.70 -73.98 88.01
N LYS A 252 25.32 -72.79 88.12
CA LYS A 252 26.65 -72.65 88.77
C LYS A 252 26.60 -72.94 90.27
N SER A 253 25.53 -72.56 90.97
CA SER A 253 25.34 -72.92 92.38
C SER A 253 25.17 -74.43 92.51
N GLU A 254 24.26 -75.02 91.73
CA GLU A 254 24.01 -76.46 91.71
C GLU A 254 25.27 -77.27 91.37
N ILE A 255 26.08 -76.81 90.40
CA ILE A 255 27.37 -77.43 90.09
C ILE A 255 28.36 -77.35 91.26
N GLU A 256 28.39 -76.25 92.04
CA GLU A 256 29.29 -76.17 93.20
C GLU A 256 28.76 -76.96 94.40
N ASP A 257 27.44 -77.03 94.60
CA ASP A 257 26.80 -77.91 95.58
C ASP A 257 27.04 -79.39 95.25
N LEU A 258 26.88 -79.79 93.98
CA LEU A 258 27.25 -81.13 93.49
C LEU A 258 28.76 -81.39 93.63
N ARG A 259 29.63 -80.41 93.38
CA ARG A 259 31.07 -80.53 93.67
C ARG A 259 31.34 -80.71 95.16
N ASN A 260 30.62 -80.01 96.03
CA ASN A 260 30.74 -80.16 97.48
C ASN A 260 30.23 -81.53 97.95
N GLN A 261 29.13 -82.01 97.38
CA GLN A 261 28.62 -83.36 97.60
C GLN A 261 29.59 -84.43 97.08
N ILE A 262 30.26 -84.21 95.95
CA ILE A 262 31.33 -85.10 95.43
C ILE A 262 32.59 -85.03 96.31
N LYS A 263 32.97 -83.86 96.85
CA LYS A 263 34.07 -83.73 97.84
C LYS A 263 33.72 -84.55 99.10
N GLN A 264 32.50 -84.43 99.61
CA GLN A 264 32.00 -85.17 100.76
C GLN A 264 31.97 -86.69 100.47
N LEU A 265 31.34 -87.11 99.37
CA LEU A 265 31.31 -88.51 98.96
C LEU A 265 32.70 -89.10 98.70
N ARG A 266 33.70 -88.31 98.27
CA ARG A 266 35.10 -88.75 98.23
C ARG A 266 35.72 -88.85 99.60
N ALA A 267 35.42 -87.96 100.55
CA ALA A 267 35.88 -88.08 101.92
C ALA A 267 35.25 -89.31 102.62
N ASP A 268 33.97 -89.58 102.35
CA ASP A 268 33.26 -90.77 102.81
C ASP A 268 33.78 -92.04 102.11
N HIS A 269 34.11 -91.97 100.82
CA HIS A 269 34.74 -93.07 100.08
C HIS A 269 36.17 -93.31 100.55
N GLN A 270 36.96 -92.29 100.89
CA GLN A 270 38.29 -92.46 101.50
C GLN A 270 38.20 -92.94 102.97
N SER A 271 37.16 -92.54 103.70
CA SER A 271 36.83 -93.09 105.04
C SER A 271 36.40 -94.55 104.96
N ASN A 272 35.75 -94.97 103.88
CA ASN A 272 35.33 -96.35 103.66
C ASN A 272 36.41 -97.20 102.97
N GLU A 273 37.26 -96.64 102.11
CA GLU A 273 38.51 -97.25 101.65
C GLU A 273 39.48 -97.42 102.82
N GLY A 274 39.51 -96.49 103.77
CA GLY A 274 40.20 -96.66 105.05
C GLY A 274 39.65 -97.81 105.92
N LYS A 275 38.45 -98.34 105.62
CA LYS A 275 37.85 -99.52 106.27
C LYS A 275 37.93 -100.78 105.39
N LEU A 276 37.91 -100.65 104.06
CA LEU A 276 38.09 -101.75 103.12
C LEU A 276 39.57 -102.11 102.93
N ALA A 277 40.51 -101.18 103.11
CA ALA A 277 41.95 -101.46 103.05
C ALA A 277 42.45 -102.37 104.20
N GLU A 278 41.63 -102.62 105.22
CA GLU A 278 41.86 -103.62 106.26
C GLU A 278 41.30 -105.02 105.86
N GLN A 279 40.64 -105.17 104.71
CA GLN A 279 40.01 -106.42 104.29
C GLN A 279 40.03 -106.66 102.76
N ALA A 280 40.90 -107.58 102.30
CA ALA A 280 41.23 -107.91 100.88
C ALA A 280 42.05 -106.80 100.18
N GLN A 281 43.30 -106.99 99.70
CA GLN A 281 44.06 -108.14 99.19
C GLN A 281 43.41 -108.89 98.00
N THR A 282 44.19 -109.07 96.92
CA THR A 282 43.83 -109.72 95.63
C THR A 282 42.86 -108.87 94.76
N THR A 283 43.00 -108.69 93.43
CA THR A 283 44.01 -109.10 92.40
C THR A 283 44.26 -107.99 91.36
N SER A 284 45.36 -108.08 90.60
CA SER A 284 45.62 -107.30 89.35
C SER A 284 44.65 -107.67 88.21
N PRO A 285 44.53 -106.90 87.08
CA PRO A 285 45.56 -106.91 86.03
C PRO A 285 45.73 -105.67 85.11
N THR A 286 46.85 -105.72 84.36
CA THR A 286 47.17 -105.20 83.01
C THR A 286 46.00 -105.21 81.99
N LYS A 287 45.90 -104.41 80.90
CA LYS A 287 46.43 -103.09 80.40
C LYS A 287 45.98 -102.95 78.90
N GLU A 288 46.07 -101.75 78.29
CA GLU A 288 46.17 -101.47 76.81
C GLU A 288 44.92 -101.62 75.90
N THR A 289 44.78 -101.05 74.67
CA THR A 289 45.35 -99.84 73.98
C THR A 289 44.66 -99.59 72.59
N GLN A 290 44.29 -98.33 72.25
CA GLN A 290 43.99 -97.76 70.88
C GLN A 290 42.76 -98.31 70.07
N ASP A 291 42.26 -97.72 68.94
CA ASP A 291 42.64 -96.51 68.16
C ASP A 291 41.51 -95.80 67.34
N THR A 292 41.60 -94.48 67.23
CA THR A 292 41.48 -93.53 66.06
C THR A 292 40.64 -93.80 64.77
N LYS A 293 39.71 -92.87 64.44
CA LYS A 293 39.45 -92.13 63.15
C LYS A 293 38.07 -91.43 63.16
N GLN A 294 37.79 -90.20 62.69
CA GLN A 294 38.40 -89.19 61.78
C GLN A 294 37.95 -89.23 60.29
N ALA A 295 36.97 -88.38 59.94
CA ALA A 295 36.70 -87.71 58.65
C ALA A 295 35.62 -86.62 58.93
N THR A 296 35.58 -85.37 58.43
CA THR A 296 36.18 -84.64 57.28
C THR A 296 35.37 -84.68 55.97
N SER A 297 34.49 -83.68 55.77
CA SER A 297 33.95 -83.08 54.52
C SER A 297 32.98 -81.96 54.96
N THR A 298 32.86 -80.74 54.39
CA THR A 298 33.26 -80.11 53.11
C THR A 298 32.40 -80.46 51.91
N SER A 299 31.34 -79.68 51.64
CA SER A 299 30.97 -79.26 50.27
C SER A 299 29.93 -78.12 50.22
N THR A 300 30.08 -77.33 49.17
CA THR A 300 29.29 -76.19 48.66
C THR A 300 27.92 -76.60 48.08
N SER A 301 26.96 -75.66 47.95
CA SER A 301 26.35 -75.21 46.66
C SER A 301 24.82 -74.94 46.61
N SER A 302 24.45 -73.67 46.28
CA SER A 302 23.42 -73.19 45.31
C SER A 302 21.95 -73.71 45.21
N SER A 303 21.08 -72.80 44.70
CA SER A 303 19.78 -73.02 43.98
C SER A 303 18.50 -73.29 44.81
N SER A 304 17.26 -72.96 44.38
CA SER A 304 16.77 -71.92 43.41
C SER A 304 15.23 -71.73 43.43
N SER A 305 14.76 -70.62 42.84
CA SER A 305 13.54 -70.45 42.01
C SER A 305 12.11 -70.69 42.53
N SER A 306 11.31 -69.61 42.52
CA SER A 306 9.85 -69.52 42.28
C SER A 306 9.46 -68.02 42.16
N SER A 307 8.21 -67.56 41.96
CA SER A 307 7.27 -67.68 40.80
C SER A 307 6.42 -66.36 40.80
N GLN A 308 5.43 -66.03 39.93
CA GLN A 308 4.67 -66.71 38.87
C GLN A 308 3.94 -65.68 37.95
N ALA A 309 3.44 -66.14 36.79
CA ALA A 309 2.32 -65.59 35.98
C ALA A 309 2.47 -64.29 35.14
N SER A 310 1.84 -64.33 33.96
CA SER A 310 1.66 -63.29 32.92
C SER A 310 0.21 -62.72 33.00
N PRO A 311 -0.40 -61.98 32.02
CA PRO A 311 0.07 -61.47 30.70
C PRO A 311 -0.34 -60.00 30.35
N SER A 312 0.01 -59.49 29.15
CA SER A 312 -0.94 -59.05 28.09
C SER A 312 -0.34 -58.03 27.07
N SER A 313 -1.06 -57.84 25.95
CA SER A 313 -0.98 -56.78 24.92
C SER A 313 0.36 -56.50 24.21
N ASN A 314 0.46 -57.01 22.98
CA ASN A 314 1.22 -56.43 21.87
C ASN A 314 0.44 -55.21 21.29
N PRO A 315 1.05 -54.25 20.57
CA PRO A 315 1.04 -54.36 19.12
C PRO A 315 2.27 -53.82 18.34
N THR A 316 2.62 -54.57 17.29
CA THR A 316 2.98 -54.13 15.93
C THR A 316 4.06 -53.04 15.69
N PRO A 317 5.16 -53.33 14.96
CA PRO A 317 6.09 -52.32 14.48
C PRO A 317 5.51 -51.50 13.32
N SER A 318 5.81 -50.19 13.28
CA SER A 318 5.38 -49.27 12.22
C SER A 318 6.12 -49.52 10.90
N PRO A 319 5.46 -49.41 9.72
CA PRO A 319 6.09 -49.63 8.41
C PRO A 319 7.07 -48.52 8.00
N ALA A 320 7.90 -48.82 7.00
CA ALA A 320 8.99 -47.96 6.55
C ALA A 320 8.54 -46.66 5.87
N SER A 321 9.41 -45.65 5.94
CA SER A 321 9.22 -44.35 5.28
C SER A 321 9.49 -44.40 3.77
N SER A 322 8.61 -43.78 2.98
CA SER A 322 8.86 -43.44 1.58
C SER A 322 7.98 -42.26 1.15
N ALA A 323 8.38 -41.05 1.55
CA ALA A 323 7.86 -39.78 1.03
C ALA A 323 8.85 -39.20 -0.01
N PRO A 324 8.40 -38.44 -1.02
CA PRO A 324 9.27 -37.91 -2.07
C PRO A 324 10.27 -36.87 -1.51
N THR A 325 11.46 -36.84 -2.08
CA THR A 325 12.56 -35.96 -1.65
C THR A 325 12.34 -34.51 -2.09
N THR A 326 11.81 -33.68 -1.21
CA THR A 326 11.97 -32.22 -1.28
C THR A 326 13.47 -31.88 -1.20
N PRO A 327 14.04 -31.07 -2.10
CA PRO A 327 15.47 -30.73 -2.03
C PRO A 327 15.76 -29.88 -0.79
N ALA A 328 16.63 -30.39 0.10
CA ALA A 328 17.06 -29.69 1.30
C ALA A 328 17.97 -28.50 0.96
N ALA A 329 17.80 -27.38 1.67
CA ALA A 329 18.61 -26.18 1.48
C ALA A 329 20.08 -26.43 1.89
N ILE A 330 20.99 -26.42 0.92
CA ILE A 330 22.43 -26.39 1.16
C ILE A 330 22.83 -24.92 1.28
N VAL A 331 23.31 -24.52 2.46
CA VAL A 331 23.87 -23.18 2.69
C VAL A 331 25.39 -23.18 2.51
N PRO A 332 25.89 -22.44 1.52
CA PRO A 332 27.13 -21.68 1.66
C PRO A 332 26.80 -20.18 1.56
N GLY A 333 27.27 -19.38 2.52
CA GLY A 333 26.97 -17.94 2.54
C GLY A 333 27.69 -17.15 1.45
N GLY A 334 27.08 -16.03 0.99
CA GLY A 334 27.78 -15.05 0.15
C GLY A 334 26.92 -14.10 -0.71
N VAL A 335 25.64 -14.37 -0.93
CA VAL A 335 24.86 -13.69 -2.02
C VAL A 335 23.46 -13.17 -1.61
N ALA A 336 23.06 -13.31 -0.34
CA ALA A 336 21.66 -13.17 0.07
C ALA A 336 21.00 -11.79 -0.17
N ASP A 337 21.73 -10.69 0.02
CA ASP A 337 21.15 -9.34 0.02
C ASP A 337 20.57 -8.93 -1.34
N ASP A 338 21.23 -9.30 -2.45
CA ASP A 338 20.79 -8.96 -3.82
C ASP A 338 19.71 -9.93 -4.35
N ILE A 339 19.41 -11.01 -3.59
CA ILE A 339 18.34 -11.98 -3.87
C ILE A 339 17.05 -11.56 -3.16
N LEU A 340 17.11 -11.26 -1.86
CA LEU A 340 15.98 -10.73 -1.08
C LEU A 340 15.42 -9.44 -1.69
N LEU A 341 16.27 -8.59 -2.25
CA LEU A 341 15.86 -7.39 -2.98
C LEU A 341 14.97 -7.65 -4.20
N GLN A 342 14.73 -8.89 -4.65
CA GLN A 342 13.99 -9.19 -5.89
C GLN A 342 12.55 -9.64 -5.68
N ILE A 343 12.14 -9.96 -4.45
CA ILE A 343 10.76 -10.26 -4.09
C ILE A 343 9.85 -9.07 -4.46
N GLY A 344 8.67 -9.36 -5.01
CA GLY A 344 7.70 -8.36 -5.47
C GLY A 344 8.04 -7.67 -6.79
N LYS A 345 9.19 -7.97 -7.44
CA LYS A 345 9.52 -7.38 -8.75
C LYS A 345 8.80 -8.12 -9.89
N GLU A 346 8.45 -7.34 -10.91
CA GLU A 346 7.81 -7.81 -12.15
C GLU A 346 8.84 -8.42 -13.11
N PHE A 347 8.60 -9.66 -13.53
CA PHE A 347 9.36 -10.35 -14.56
C PHE A 347 8.45 -10.70 -15.74
N LYS A 348 9.05 -10.84 -16.93
CA LYS A 348 8.35 -11.20 -18.16
C LYS A 348 8.75 -12.59 -18.63
N MET A 349 7.78 -13.44 -18.93
CA MET A 349 8.02 -14.79 -19.45
C MET A 349 8.66 -14.74 -20.84
N LYS A 350 9.82 -15.39 -20.99
CA LYS A 350 10.65 -15.45 -22.21
C LYS A 350 10.17 -16.51 -23.19
N TRP A 351 9.55 -17.56 -22.68
CA TRP A 351 8.90 -18.66 -23.38
C TRP A 351 7.60 -19.03 -22.65
N THR A 352 6.70 -19.79 -23.29
CA THR A 352 5.55 -20.39 -22.59
C THR A 352 6.05 -21.53 -21.73
N TYR A 353 5.50 -21.65 -20.52
CA TYR A 353 5.79 -22.71 -19.56
C TYR A 353 4.49 -23.35 -19.08
N LYS A 354 4.53 -24.65 -18.79
CA LYS A 354 3.48 -25.42 -18.14
C LYS A 354 4.13 -26.39 -17.16
N SER A 355 3.60 -26.46 -15.95
CA SER A 355 3.88 -27.53 -14.98
C SER A 355 2.65 -28.41 -14.89
N ASP A 356 2.82 -29.71 -15.17
CA ASP A 356 1.76 -30.70 -15.00
C ASP A 356 1.58 -31.10 -13.51
N GLU A 357 2.55 -30.74 -12.65
CA GLU A 357 2.53 -31.02 -11.20
C GLU A 357 1.84 -29.91 -10.40
N ASP A 358 2.20 -28.64 -10.65
CA ASP A 358 1.59 -27.46 -10.00
C ASP A 358 0.28 -27.03 -10.68
N ASN A 359 -0.08 -27.62 -11.83
CA ASN A 359 -1.10 -27.13 -12.78
C ASN A 359 -0.87 -25.69 -13.29
N PHE A 360 0.30 -25.10 -13.00
CA PHE A 360 0.65 -23.72 -13.34
C PHE A 360 0.99 -23.58 -14.84
N GLN A 361 0.38 -22.61 -15.52
CA GLN A 361 0.61 -22.34 -16.94
C GLN A 361 0.76 -20.83 -17.17
N ALA A 362 1.87 -20.42 -17.81
CA ALA A 362 2.13 -19.02 -18.11
C ALA A 362 2.67 -18.85 -19.54
N GLN A 363 2.16 -17.86 -20.27
CA GLN A 363 2.44 -17.67 -21.68
C GLN A 363 3.68 -16.82 -21.95
N LYS A 364 4.31 -17.04 -23.11
CA LYS A 364 5.38 -16.17 -23.59
C LYS A 364 4.89 -14.71 -23.67
N ASN A 365 5.67 -13.80 -23.10
CA ASN A 365 5.39 -12.39 -22.86
C ASN A 365 4.42 -12.03 -21.72
N GLU A 366 3.91 -13.01 -20.97
CA GLU A 366 3.13 -12.74 -19.76
C GLU A 366 3.98 -12.09 -18.66
N VAL A 367 3.35 -11.34 -17.75
CA VAL A 367 4.01 -10.67 -16.62
C VAL A 367 3.65 -11.40 -15.33
N VAL A 368 4.68 -11.78 -14.59
CA VAL A 368 4.57 -12.49 -13.32
C VAL A 368 5.30 -11.73 -12.22
N ILE A 369 4.81 -11.83 -10.99
CA ILE A 369 5.47 -11.31 -9.80
C ILE A 369 6.34 -12.41 -9.20
N LEU A 370 7.60 -12.10 -8.89
CA LEU A 370 8.50 -12.97 -8.14
C LEU A 370 8.11 -13.00 -6.66
N LEU A 371 7.70 -14.17 -6.15
CA LEU A 371 7.33 -14.37 -4.74
C LEU A 371 8.51 -14.88 -3.93
N ASP A 372 9.23 -15.89 -4.43
CA ASP A 372 10.35 -16.53 -3.71
C ASP A 372 11.49 -16.91 -4.68
N PRO A 373 12.66 -16.24 -4.57
CA PRO A 373 13.88 -16.57 -5.30
C PRO A 373 14.90 -17.40 -4.50
N SER A 374 14.51 -18.09 -3.42
CA SER A 374 15.43 -18.85 -2.55
C SER A 374 16.15 -20.04 -3.22
N ASN A 375 15.82 -20.36 -4.48
CA ASN A 375 16.49 -21.34 -5.31
C ASN A 375 16.90 -20.66 -6.64
N GLU A 376 18.19 -20.67 -6.97
CA GLU A 376 18.74 -19.94 -8.12
C GLU A 376 18.22 -20.46 -9.48
N ASP A 377 17.90 -21.76 -9.57
CA ASP A 377 17.38 -22.41 -10.77
C ASP A 377 15.86 -22.29 -10.90
N TRP A 378 15.12 -22.18 -9.78
CA TRP A 378 13.65 -22.28 -9.75
C TRP A 378 13.01 -21.20 -8.88
N TYR A 379 12.30 -20.27 -9.51
CA TYR A 379 11.64 -19.16 -8.83
C TYR A 379 10.15 -19.44 -8.65
N LYS A 380 9.64 -19.19 -7.43
CA LYS A 380 8.19 -19.18 -7.19
C LYS A 380 7.61 -17.87 -7.71
N VAL A 381 6.66 -17.95 -8.62
CA VAL A 381 6.05 -16.78 -9.27
C VAL A 381 4.53 -16.81 -9.18
N ARG A 382 3.91 -15.65 -9.36
CA ARG A 382 2.46 -15.48 -9.44
C ARG A 382 2.05 -14.75 -10.71
N THR A 383 1.08 -15.26 -11.44
CA THR A 383 0.59 -14.69 -12.70
C THR A 383 -0.38 -13.54 -12.44
N LEU A 384 -0.13 -12.35 -13.00
CA LEU A 384 -0.95 -11.16 -12.74
C LEU A 384 -2.38 -11.21 -13.29
N LEU A 385 -2.68 -12.12 -14.22
CA LEU A 385 -3.97 -12.22 -14.91
C LEU A 385 -4.93 -13.21 -14.25
N THR A 386 -4.41 -14.29 -13.66
CA THR A 386 -5.18 -15.40 -13.07
C THR A 386 -4.95 -15.58 -11.57
N ASP A 387 -3.93 -14.90 -11.02
CA ASP A 387 -3.38 -15.08 -9.66
C ASP A 387 -2.82 -16.48 -9.35
N ASP A 388 -2.70 -17.37 -10.35
CA ASP A 388 -2.07 -18.68 -10.23
C ASP A 388 -0.63 -18.56 -9.69
N VAL A 389 -0.23 -19.49 -8.82
CA VAL A 389 1.10 -19.58 -8.21
C VAL A 389 1.75 -20.91 -8.58
N GLY A 390 3.02 -20.89 -8.98
CA GLY A 390 3.80 -22.09 -9.28
C GLY A 390 5.29 -21.82 -9.39
N TYR A 391 6.08 -22.87 -9.57
CA TYR A 391 7.53 -22.75 -9.78
C TYR A 391 7.88 -22.68 -11.26
N VAL A 392 8.77 -21.77 -11.63
CA VAL A 392 9.23 -21.54 -13.01
C VAL A 392 10.76 -21.46 -13.03
N PRO A 393 11.45 -22.13 -13.98
CA PRO A 393 12.90 -22.03 -14.08
C PRO A 393 13.36 -20.58 -14.29
N SER A 394 14.37 -20.12 -13.55
CA SER A 394 14.85 -18.72 -13.59
C SER A 394 15.26 -18.28 -15.00
N ALA A 395 15.80 -19.22 -15.80
CA ALA A 395 16.15 -19.03 -17.22
C ALA A 395 14.98 -18.64 -18.14
N TYR A 396 13.73 -18.94 -17.75
CA TYR A 396 12.49 -18.57 -18.47
C TYR A 396 12.02 -17.15 -18.15
N LEU A 397 12.59 -16.49 -17.15
CA LEU A 397 12.18 -15.16 -16.70
C LEU A 397 13.11 -14.07 -17.25
N LYS A 398 12.55 -12.93 -17.65
CA LYS A 398 13.30 -11.74 -18.06
C LYS A 398 12.88 -10.54 -17.21
N LYS A 399 13.82 -10.00 -16.44
CA LYS A 399 13.65 -8.82 -15.58
C LYS A 399 13.11 -7.63 -16.40
N ILE A 400 12.03 -7.00 -15.93
CA ILE A 400 11.45 -5.83 -16.62
C ILE A 400 12.23 -4.59 -16.20
N GLU A 401 13.16 -4.16 -17.05
CA GLU A 401 13.80 -2.84 -16.92
C GLU A 401 12.76 -1.72 -17.11
N LYS A 402 12.23 -1.19 -16.00
CA LYS A 402 11.43 0.04 -15.98
C LYS A 402 12.32 1.22 -16.37
N LYS A 403 12.45 1.45 -17.68
CA LYS A 403 13.31 2.50 -18.27
C LYS A 403 12.99 3.87 -17.68
N ALA A 404 13.91 4.41 -16.88
CA ALA A 404 13.81 5.71 -16.20
C ALA A 404 13.80 6.96 -17.13
N LYS A 405 13.41 6.81 -18.40
CA LYS A 405 13.43 7.88 -19.40
C LYS A 405 12.35 8.96 -19.18
N GLN A 406 11.25 8.66 -18.49
CA GLN A 406 10.21 9.67 -18.16
C GLN A 406 10.59 10.60 -17.00
N GLN A 407 11.47 10.19 -16.07
CA GLN A 407 11.93 11.08 -15.01
C GLN A 407 13.02 12.05 -15.47
N LYS A 408 13.85 11.66 -16.45
CA LYS A 408 14.89 12.55 -16.98
C LYS A 408 14.28 13.72 -17.77
N SER A 409 13.35 13.44 -18.69
CA SER A 409 12.68 14.48 -19.48
C SER A 409 11.89 15.46 -18.61
N HIS A 410 11.30 15.02 -17.50
CA HIS A 410 10.59 15.94 -16.60
C HIS A 410 11.56 16.84 -15.82
N LYS A 411 12.72 16.33 -15.38
CA LYS A 411 13.77 17.18 -14.76
C LYS A 411 14.44 18.13 -15.76
N GLU A 412 14.66 17.69 -17.00
CA GLU A 412 15.21 18.55 -18.07
C GLU A 412 14.20 19.65 -18.46
N ALA A 413 12.92 19.34 -18.62
CA ALA A 413 11.88 20.34 -18.88
C ALA A 413 11.68 21.34 -17.72
N ILE A 414 11.80 20.90 -16.46
CA ILE A 414 11.75 21.80 -15.29
C ILE A 414 12.99 22.70 -15.23
N ALA A 415 14.17 22.20 -15.60
CA ALA A 415 15.40 23.00 -15.67
C ALA A 415 15.35 24.03 -16.82
N GLU A 416 14.82 23.65 -17.98
CA GLU A 416 14.66 24.54 -19.14
C GLU A 416 13.61 25.63 -18.87
N ALA A 417 12.48 25.28 -18.25
CA ALA A 417 11.51 26.27 -17.77
C ALA A 417 12.13 27.25 -16.76
N ALA A 418 12.90 26.75 -15.78
CA ALA A 418 13.58 27.56 -14.78
C ALA A 418 14.70 28.46 -15.35
N ALA A 419 15.30 28.07 -16.48
CA ALA A 419 16.26 28.91 -17.21
C ALA A 419 15.56 30.07 -17.92
N SER A 420 14.42 29.83 -18.57
CA SER A 420 13.69 30.83 -19.35
C SER A 420 13.21 32.05 -18.53
N TRP A 421 12.98 31.87 -17.22
CA TRP A 421 12.51 32.93 -16.32
C TRP A 421 13.63 33.81 -15.73
N LYS A 422 14.89 33.64 -16.17
CA LYS A 422 16.05 34.34 -15.58
C LYS A 422 16.75 35.36 -16.48
N THR A 423 16.19 35.65 -17.66
CA THR A 423 16.73 36.64 -18.61
C THR A 423 15.65 37.57 -19.14
N GLU A 424 15.25 38.54 -18.31
CA GLU A 424 14.50 39.73 -18.76
C GLU A 424 15.42 40.96 -18.66
N PRO A 425 15.69 41.69 -19.76
CA PRO A 425 16.73 42.72 -19.78
C PRO A 425 16.26 44.03 -19.16
N GLN A 426 16.78 44.36 -17.97
CA GLN A 426 16.47 45.59 -17.23
C GLN A 426 17.13 46.84 -17.87
N THR A 427 16.57 47.37 -18.96
CA THR A 427 17.10 48.61 -19.58
C THR A 427 16.03 49.45 -20.30
N GLN A 428 15.55 50.52 -19.65
CA GLN A 428 15.40 51.89 -20.20
C GLN A 428 14.62 52.82 -19.24
N GLN A 429 15.33 53.55 -18.38
CA GLN A 429 14.77 54.72 -17.68
C GLN A 429 15.84 55.77 -17.31
N ALA A 430 16.44 56.42 -18.31
CA ALA A 430 17.33 57.55 -18.12
C ALA A 430 17.39 58.45 -19.38
N ALA A 431 17.85 59.69 -19.19
CA ALA A 431 18.20 60.68 -20.23
C ALA A 431 17.05 61.19 -21.14
N GLY A 432 16.36 62.25 -20.71
CA GLY A 432 15.39 63.02 -21.51
C GLY A 432 15.38 64.53 -21.23
N ARG A 433 16.48 65.11 -20.74
CA ARG A 433 16.49 66.45 -20.12
C ARG A 433 17.42 67.46 -20.82
N GLY A 434 16.85 68.25 -21.73
CA GLY A 434 17.23 69.64 -22.00
C GLY A 434 18.50 69.95 -22.82
N LYS A 435 18.30 70.36 -24.07
CA LYS A 435 19.05 71.36 -24.88
C LYS A 435 18.28 71.54 -26.21
N GLY A 436 18.19 72.69 -26.86
CA GLY A 436 18.77 74.00 -26.55
C GLY A 436 19.40 74.61 -27.81
N ALA A 437 18.93 75.79 -28.23
CA ALA A 437 19.23 76.44 -29.53
C ALA A 437 18.59 75.73 -30.76
N LYS A 438 18.44 76.37 -31.93
CA LYS A 438 19.01 77.65 -32.41
C LYS A 438 18.03 78.38 -33.35
N ARG A 439 18.06 79.72 -33.37
CA ARG A 439 17.19 80.57 -34.22
C ARG A 439 17.63 80.48 -35.70
N GLY A 440 16.71 80.14 -36.61
CA GLY A 440 16.90 80.26 -38.06
C GLY A 440 16.14 81.47 -38.61
N LYS A 441 16.83 82.43 -39.23
CA LYS A 441 16.22 83.67 -39.76
C LYS A 441 16.66 83.89 -41.22
N LYS A 442 15.72 83.73 -42.16
CA LYS A 442 15.70 84.29 -43.52
C LYS A 442 14.22 84.47 -43.89
N LYS A 443 13.76 85.67 -44.26
CA LYS A 443 13.99 86.38 -45.53
C LYS A 443 13.35 85.63 -46.70
#